data_AF-A0A1V4HTI2-F1
#
_entry.id   AF-A0A1V4HTI2-F1
#
_cell.length_a   1.000
_cell.length_b   1.000
_cell.length_c   1.000
_cell.angle_alpha   90.00
_cell.angle_beta   90.00
_cell.angle_gamma   90.00
#
_symmetry.space_group_name_H-M   'P 1'
#
loop_
_entity.id
_entity.type
_entity.pdbx_description
1 polymer ?
#
loop_
_entity_poly.entity_id
_entity_poly.type
_entity_poly.pdbx_seq_one_letter_code
_entity_poly.pdbx_strand_id
1 'polypeptide(L)'
;MKLKDIFEVEKNDELHKQYTDTYEKLKERYRKTNENGYNFFPKKELIGDYTCESGYARNTYRGRIPEGVELNELELSMICDDGFSHFGGSSSIYKDGTYTVVIYID
;
A
#
# COMPACT_ATOMS: atom_id res chain seq x y z
N MET A 1 -10.97 -1.40 4.87
CA MET A 1 -10.82 0.06 5.14
C MET A 1 -11.16 0.89 3.91
N LYS A 2 -11.87 2.02 4.07
CA LYS A 2 -11.99 3.06 3.03
C LYS A 2 -10.74 3.94 3.03
N LEU A 3 -10.20 4.22 1.85
CA LEU A 3 -9.03 5.08 1.70
C LEU A 3 -9.49 6.53 1.55
N LYS A 4 -8.76 7.43 2.20
CA LYS A 4 -8.98 8.88 2.10
C LYS A 4 -8.39 9.39 0.80
N ASP A 5 -9.01 10.39 0.20
CA ASP A 5 -8.42 11.05 -0.97
C ASP A 5 -7.26 11.96 -0.56
N ILE A 6 -6.39 12.24 -1.54
CA ILE A 6 -5.19 13.04 -1.33
C ILE A 6 -5.49 14.44 -0.80
N PHE A 7 -6.61 15.06 -1.18
CA PHE A 7 -6.96 16.38 -0.68
C PHE A 7 -7.40 16.35 0.78
N GLU A 8 -8.10 15.29 1.20
CA GLU A 8 -8.41 15.09 2.61
C GLU A 8 -7.13 14.90 3.44
N VAL A 9 -6.17 14.12 2.92
CA VAL A 9 -4.89 13.86 3.59
C VAL A 9 -4.05 15.14 3.67
N GLU A 10 -3.84 15.86 2.57
CA GLU A 10 -2.96 17.04 2.51
C GLU A 10 -3.52 18.27 3.22
N LYS A 11 -4.86 18.44 3.27
CA LYS A 11 -5.47 19.60 3.96
C LYS A 11 -5.49 19.45 5.48
N ASN A 12 -5.11 18.28 6.01
CA ASN A 12 -5.08 17.99 7.43
C ASN A 12 -3.66 17.59 7.85
N ASP A 13 -2.93 18.52 8.47
CA ASP A 13 -1.53 18.33 8.87
C ASP A 13 -1.30 17.09 9.75
N GLU A 14 -2.22 16.80 10.68
CA GLU A 14 -2.12 15.65 11.57
C GLU A 14 -2.25 14.34 10.79
N LEU A 15 -3.23 14.29 9.88
CA LEU A 15 -3.48 13.14 9.03
C LEU A 15 -2.36 12.92 8.00
N HIS A 16 -1.88 14.00 7.38
CA HIS A 16 -0.74 13.97 6.46
C HIS A 16 0.50 13.42 7.15
N LYS A 17 0.78 13.91 8.36
CA LYS A 17 1.88 13.40 9.19
C LYS A 17 1.68 11.93 9.54
N GLN A 18 0.48 11.51 9.93
CA GLN A 18 0.18 10.12 10.23
C GLN A 18 0.45 9.19 9.04
N TYR A 19 0.03 9.58 7.83
CA TYR A 19 0.22 8.78 6.62
C TYR A 19 1.71 8.71 6.24
N THR A 20 2.40 9.85 6.29
CA THR A 20 3.85 9.93 6.07
C THR A 20 4.62 9.04 7.05
N ASP A 21 4.36 9.18 8.36
CA ASP A 21 5.00 8.38 9.40
C ASP A 21 4.72 6.88 9.22
N THR A 22 3.50 6.52 8.80
CA THR A 22 3.12 5.14 8.52
C THR A 22 3.91 4.59 7.34
N TYR A 23 4.01 5.34 6.24
CA TYR A 23 4.74 4.91 5.05
C TYR A 23 6.25 4.79 5.29
N GLU A 24 6.85 5.74 6.01
CA GLU A 24 8.26 5.67 6.39
C GLU A 24 8.55 4.49 7.32
N LYS A 25 7.73 4.24 8.34
CA LYS A 25 7.87 3.07 9.22
C LYS A 25 7.70 1.77 8.45
N LEU A 26 6.79 1.71 7.48
CA LEU A 26 6.59 0.55 6.62
C LEU A 26 7.83 0.26 5.79
N LYS A 27 8.40 1.30 5.14
CA LYS A 27 9.64 1.17 4.37
C LYS A 27 10.81 0.72 5.23
N GLU A 28 10.94 1.27 6.44
CA GLU A 28 12.00 0.88 7.37
C GLU A 28 11.81 -0.56 7.88
N ARG A 29 10.58 -0.95 8.23
CA ARG A 29 10.26 -2.31 8.74
C ARG A 29 10.67 -3.40 7.75
N TYR A 30 10.47 -3.17 6.46
CA TYR A 30 10.75 -4.15 5.41
C TYR A 30 11.96 -3.78 4.54
N ARG A 31 12.80 -2.85 4.98
CA ARG A 31 13.99 -2.44 4.24
C ARG A 31 14.92 -3.64 4.05
N LYS A 32 15.34 -3.87 2.81
CA LYS A 32 16.38 -4.85 2.48
C LYS A 32 17.59 -4.17 1.89
N THR A 33 18.75 -4.78 2.08
CA THR A 33 20.01 -4.35 1.47
C THR A 33 20.44 -5.43 0.48
N ASN A 34 20.73 -5.04 -0.77
CA ASN A 34 21.22 -5.98 -1.76
C ASN A 34 22.73 -6.26 -1.58
N GLU A 35 23.27 -7.19 -2.35
CA GLU A 35 24.69 -7.60 -2.31
C GLU A 35 25.68 -6.45 -2.56
N ASN A 36 25.23 -5.40 -3.25
CA ASN A 36 26.02 -4.20 -3.56
C ASN A 36 25.89 -3.11 -2.48
N GLY A 37 25.20 -3.37 -1.36
CA GLY A 37 25.01 -2.42 -0.27
C GLY A 37 23.90 -1.40 -0.48
N TYR A 38 23.09 -1.51 -1.55
CA TYR A 38 21.97 -0.60 -1.79
C TYR A 38 20.73 -1.04 -1.04
N ASN A 39 20.11 -0.08 -0.35
CA ASN A 39 18.83 -0.28 0.33
C ASN A 39 17.66 -0.16 -0.65
N PHE A 40 16.69 -1.05 -0.53
CA PHE A 40 15.47 -1.04 -1.34
C PHE A 40 14.25 -1.54 -0.56
N PHE A 41 13.07 -1.22 -1.08
CA PHE A 41 11.78 -1.64 -0.54
C PHE A 41 11.20 -2.79 -1.39
N PRO A 42 11.14 -4.04 -0.86
CA PRO A 42 10.89 -5.24 -1.65
C PRO A 42 9.40 -5.49 -1.91
N LYS A 43 8.69 -4.54 -2.54
CA LYS A 43 7.21 -4.56 -2.70
C LYS A 43 6.64 -5.92 -3.12
N LYS A 44 7.21 -6.53 -4.17
CA LYS A 44 6.74 -7.82 -4.70
C LYS A 44 6.83 -8.96 -3.67
N GLU A 45 7.81 -8.91 -2.78
CA GLU A 45 7.95 -9.90 -1.72
C GLU A 45 6.96 -9.69 -0.56
N LEU A 46 6.38 -8.48 -0.43
CA LEU A 46 5.43 -8.16 0.64
C LEU A 46 3.99 -8.47 0.26
N ILE A 47 3.63 -8.36 -1.01
CA ILE A 47 2.25 -8.58 -1.49
C ILE A 47 2.12 -9.83 -2.38
N GLY A 48 3.22 -10.54 -2.60
CA GLY A 48 3.27 -11.78 -3.36
C GLY A 48 2.96 -11.58 -4.83
N ASP A 49 2.56 -12.68 -5.48
CA ASP A 49 1.99 -12.60 -6.83
C ASP A 49 0.59 -11.99 -6.75
N TYR A 50 0.34 -11.03 -7.62
CA TYR A 50 -0.92 -10.30 -7.68
C TYR A 50 -1.34 -10.04 -9.13
N THR A 51 -2.64 -9.81 -9.29
CA THR A 51 -3.25 -9.29 -10.50
C THR A 51 -3.58 -7.83 -10.30
N CYS A 52 -3.31 -7.00 -11.32
CA CYS A 52 -3.74 -5.61 -11.35
C CYS A 52 -4.63 -5.42 -12.59
N GLU A 53 -5.87 -5.04 -12.35
CA GLU A 53 -6.83 -4.69 -13.39
C GLU A 53 -7.02 -3.17 -13.40
N SER A 54 -6.53 -2.53 -14.46
CA SER A 54 -6.82 -1.13 -14.73
C SER A 54 -8.20 -1.00 -15.36
N GLY A 55 -9.03 -0.14 -14.77
CA GLY A 55 -10.34 0.23 -15.29
C GLY A 55 -10.47 1.75 -15.42
N TYR A 56 -11.66 2.22 -15.76
CA TYR A 56 -11.93 3.65 -15.82
C TYR A 56 -11.72 4.30 -14.43
N ALA A 57 -10.76 5.22 -14.35
CA ALA A 57 -10.39 5.97 -13.15
C ALA A 57 -10.05 5.10 -11.92
N ARG A 58 -9.61 3.84 -12.12
CA ARG A 58 -9.22 2.97 -11.00
C ARG A 58 -8.24 1.86 -11.38
N ASN A 59 -7.43 1.46 -10.40
CA ASN A 59 -6.67 0.21 -10.43
C ASN A 59 -7.19 -0.72 -9.33
N THR A 60 -7.40 -1.99 -9.68
CA THR A 60 -7.80 -3.03 -8.71
C THR A 60 -6.73 -4.11 -8.60
N TYR A 61 -6.11 -4.19 -7.43
CA TYR A 61 -5.10 -5.17 -7.07
C TYR A 61 -5.74 -6.32 -6.30
N ARG A 62 -5.44 -7.56 -6.70
CA ARG A 62 -5.85 -8.78 -5.98
C ARG A 62 -4.68 -9.73 -5.87
N GLY A 63 -4.42 -10.23 -4.68
CA GLY A 63 -3.30 -11.15 -4.43
C GLY A 63 -3.42 -11.83 -3.08
N ARG A 64 -2.31 -12.38 -2.62
CA ARG A 64 -2.20 -13.03 -1.31
C ARG A 64 -0.94 -12.57 -0.60
N ILE A 65 -1.10 -12.09 0.63
CA ILE A 65 0.03 -11.70 1.48
C ILE A 65 0.84 -12.97 1.80
N PRO A 66 2.16 -12.99 1.53
CA PRO A 66 3.02 -14.12 1.87
C PRO A 66 3.05 -14.41 3.37
N GLU A 67 3.29 -15.67 3.73
CA GLU A 67 3.38 -16.08 5.13
C GLU A 67 4.51 -15.31 5.86
N GLY A 68 4.22 -14.87 7.09
CA GLY A 68 5.15 -14.09 7.91
C GLY A 68 5.20 -12.58 7.60
N VAL A 69 4.46 -12.10 6.59
CA VAL A 69 4.31 -10.67 6.33
C VAL A 69 3.10 -10.13 7.09
N GLU A 70 3.34 -9.17 7.97
CA GLU A 70 2.30 -8.50 8.77
C GLU A 70 2.03 -7.09 8.21
N LEU A 71 0.86 -6.93 7.60
CA LEU A 71 0.40 -5.67 7.02
C LEU A 71 -1.02 -5.37 7.51
N ASN A 72 -1.28 -4.10 7.76
CA ASN A 72 -2.66 -3.61 7.84
C ASN A 72 -3.15 -3.11 6.46
N GLU A 73 -4.46 -2.84 6.36
CA GLU A 73 -5.09 -2.44 5.10
C GLU A 73 -4.53 -1.12 4.54
N LEU A 74 -4.13 -0.18 5.39
CA LEU A 74 -3.51 1.08 4.96
C LEU A 74 -2.12 0.83 4.38
N GLU A 75 -1.25 0.11 5.11
CA GLU A 75 0.09 -0.27 4.65
C GLU A 75 0.03 -1.03 3.32
N LEU A 76 -0.91 -1.98 3.19
CA LEU A 76 -1.13 -2.71 1.94
C LEU A 76 -1.49 -1.79 0.78
N SER A 77 -2.39 -0.82 1.02
CA SER A 77 -2.74 0.16 -0.02
C SER A 77 -1.54 1.01 -0.43
N MET A 78 -0.68 1.37 0.53
CA MET A 78 0.52 2.16 0.25
C MET A 78 1.54 1.39 -0.58
N ILE A 79 1.67 0.07 -0.38
CA ILE A 79 2.53 -0.76 -1.22
C ILE A 79 1.99 -0.82 -2.65
N CYS A 80 0.67 -0.97 -2.81
CA CYS A 80 0.04 -1.04 -4.13
C CYS A 80 0.11 0.29 -4.89
N ASP A 81 0.04 1.43 -4.17
CA ASP A 81 0.07 2.78 -4.74
C ASP A 81 1.48 3.37 -4.89
N ASP A 82 2.49 2.77 -4.26
CA ASP A 82 3.80 3.39 -4.02
C ASP A 82 3.77 4.68 -3.18
N GLY A 83 2.82 4.78 -2.26
CA GLY A 83 2.60 5.99 -1.48
C GLY A 83 1.16 6.11 -1.03
N PHE A 84 0.60 7.32 -1.11
CA PHE A 84 -0.79 7.56 -0.72
C PHE A 84 -1.41 8.73 -1.51
N SER A 85 -0.95 8.91 -2.74
CA SER A 85 -1.33 10.03 -3.62
C SER A 85 -2.46 9.63 -4.55
N HIS A 86 -3.58 9.17 -3.97
CA HIS A 86 -4.74 8.68 -4.71
C HIS A 86 -6.04 9.44 -4.38
N PHE A 87 -7.05 9.33 -5.24
CA PHE A 87 -8.34 9.99 -5.09
C PHE A 87 -9.35 9.17 -4.28
N GLY A 88 -8.85 8.42 -3.30
CA GLY A 88 -9.60 7.48 -2.47
C GLY A 88 -9.60 6.05 -3.00
N GLY A 89 -10.49 5.24 -2.45
CA GLY A 89 -10.59 3.81 -2.77
C GLY A 89 -10.91 2.95 -1.57
N SER A 90 -10.48 1.69 -1.60
CA SER A 90 -10.68 0.73 -0.51
C SER A 90 -9.60 -0.32 -0.48
N SER A 91 -9.20 -0.75 0.71
CA SER A 91 -8.28 -1.87 0.93
C SER A 91 -8.94 -2.90 1.84
N SER A 92 -8.74 -4.18 1.58
CA SER A 92 -9.32 -5.28 2.34
C SER A 92 -8.37 -6.46 2.42
N ILE A 93 -8.10 -6.94 3.63
CA ILE A 93 -7.35 -8.18 3.89
C ILE A 93 -8.33 -9.21 4.47
N TYR A 94 -8.43 -10.36 3.81
CA TYR A 94 -9.32 -11.45 4.19
C TYR A 94 -8.62 -12.42 5.15
N LYS A 95 -9.41 -13.21 5.89
CA LYS A 95 -8.90 -14.14 6.92
C LYS A 95 -7.94 -15.20 6.39
N ASP A 96 -8.03 -15.53 5.11
CA ASP A 96 -7.17 -16.50 4.44
C ASP A 96 -5.88 -15.88 3.89
N GLY A 97 -5.62 -14.59 4.18
CA GLY A 97 -4.46 -13.84 3.72
C GLY A 97 -4.59 -13.30 2.29
N THR A 98 -5.70 -13.55 1.60
CA THR A 98 -5.98 -12.89 0.32
C THR A 98 -6.36 -11.43 0.56
N TYR A 99 -6.22 -10.60 -0.48
CA TYR A 99 -6.54 -9.19 -0.36
C TYR A 99 -7.16 -8.61 -1.64
N THR A 100 -7.81 -7.46 -1.49
CA THR A 100 -8.23 -6.61 -2.59
C THR A 100 -7.96 -5.15 -2.24
N VAL A 101 -7.26 -4.45 -3.13
CA VAL A 101 -7.06 -2.99 -3.05
C VAL A 101 -7.63 -2.36 -4.31
N VAL A 102 -8.50 -1.37 -4.13
CA VAL A 102 -9.03 -0.52 -5.19
C VAL A 102 -8.51 0.88 -4.94
N ILE A 103 -7.82 1.46 -5.92
CA ILE A 103 -7.26 2.80 -5.87
C ILE A 103 -7.92 3.61 -6.97
N TYR A 104 -8.50 4.77 -6.63
CA TYR A 104 -9.03 5.70 -7.61
C TYR A 104 -7.92 6.63 -8.10
N ILE A 105 -7.81 6.72 -9.42
CA ILE A 105 -6.80 7.50 -10.14
C ILE A 105 -7.53 8.53 -11.01
N ASP A 106 -6.87 9.67 -11.26
CA ASP A 106 -7.34 10.72 -12.19
C ASP A 106 -6.86 10.43 -13.62
#